data_AF-A0A9E2IAP0-F1
#
_entry.id   AF-A0A9E2IAP0-F1
#
_cell.length_a   1.000
_cell.length_b   1.000
_cell.length_c   1.000
_cell.angle_alpha   90.00
_cell.angle_beta   90.00
_cell.angle_gamma   90.00
#
_symmetry.space_group_name_H-M   'P 1'
#
loop_
_entity.id
_entity.type
_entity.pdbx_description
1 polymer ?
#
loop_
_entity_poly.entity_id
_entity_poly.type
_entity_poly.pdbx_seq_one_letter_code
_entity_poly.pdbx_strand_id
1 'polypeptide(L)'
;MMSQKNFGQPIQEYVQKIEEQILKEKYDLDEAMQLFIDAPVYTVEKNGGSVEKYQYFLYPFKGSTLTNFALYKKVSDYLAKMVSDDTEVIVTIEADGIPVASYIGAERSLPVIISKSFHYHVPSVEFEQKTGYYKRTMYLPKEIEGKKVAIVDCMVSTGQTIRGLIDAIKTLPNTKITGVFCVNHKPNYTEKLEDIAQYGYKYIFDTHVNDNGIVEAGFSRHLKEVFWEQIDQQFFELAETYAQLSNISKNGYAVGALIVAADTFEIVAHGYRRGDIHAEHDAINMLKSNCPDWESRDFTLYSTLEPCTYRKTKGYTPCCELIEELPQIRWVVVGRKDKEDEVIYGKGVERLKEKKHIRLLEDQTVLKCPNVVPHFSSKKMFS
;
A
#
# COMPACT_ATOMS: atom_id res chain seq x y z
N MET A 1 -22.47 -2.70 -45.61
CA MET A 1 -22.86 -2.52 -44.20
C MET A 1 -22.14 -3.59 -43.38
N MET A 2 -20.94 -3.28 -42.89
CA MET A 2 -20.25 -4.14 -41.92
C MET A 2 -20.86 -3.82 -40.54
N SER A 3 -21.42 -4.84 -39.90
CA SER A 3 -21.97 -4.75 -38.55
C SER A 3 -20.93 -4.16 -37.61
N GLN A 4 -21.31 -3.12 -36.86
CA GLN A 4 -20.60 -2.70 -35.66
C GLN A 4 -20.43 -3.94 -34.78
N LYS A 5 -19.21 -4.48 -34.70
CA LYS A 5 -18.89 -5.54 -33.75
C LYS A 5 -19.16 -4.98 -32.34
N ASN A 6 -19.85 -5.76 -31.51
CA ASN A 6 -20.05 -5.54 -30.08
C ASN A 6 -18.69 -5.52 -29.34
N PHE A 7 -17.88 -4.47 -29.54
CA PHE A 7 -16.65 -4.26 -28.77
C PHE A 7 -16.95 -3.76 -27.35
N GLY A 8 -18.17 -3.26 -27.08
CA GLY A 8 -18.57 -2.76 -25.76
C GLY A 8 -18.83 -3.85 -24.73
N GLN A 9 -19.41 -4.99 -25.15
CA GLN A 9 -19.79 -6.07 -24.23
C GLN A 9 -18.56 -6.74 -23.56
N PRO A 10 -17.46 -7.04 -24.29
CA PRO A 10 -16.25 -7.59 -23.66
C PRO A 10 -15.54 -6.62 -22.72
N ILE A 11 -15.56 -5.31 -23.00
CA ILE A 11 -14.94 -4.30 -22.14
C ILE A 11 -15.75 -4.14 -20.85
N GLN A 12 -17.08 -4.11 -20.93
CA GLN A 12 -17.95 -4.03 -19.76
C GLN A 12 -17.78 -5.24 -18.82
N GLU A 13 -17.70 -6.46 -19.38
CA GLU A 13 -17.42 -7.66 -18.59
C GLU A 13 -16.03 -7.60 -17.93
N TYR A 14 -15.02 -7.07 -18.63
CA TYR A 14 -13.68 -6.89 -18.07
C TYR A 14 -13.63 -5.82 -16.97
N VAL A 15 -14.32 -4.70 -17.15
CA VAL A 15 -14.50 -3.63 -16.15
C VAL A 15 -15.11 -4.20 -14.87
N GLN A 16 -16.25 -4.86 -14.99
CA GLN A 16 -16.97 -5.42 -13.85
C GLN A 16 -16.09 -6.42 -13.08
N LYS A 17 -15.35 -7.26 -13.80
CA LYS A 17 -14.42 -8.22 -13.18
C LYS A 17 -13.31 -7.53 -12.37
N ILE A 18 -12.74 -6.43 -12.87
CA ILE A 18 -11.72 -5.66 -12.14
C ILE A 18 -12.32 -5.04 -10.88
N GLU A 19 -13.49 -4.40 -10.97
CA GLU A 19 -14.17 -3.79 -9.83
C GLU A 19 -14.50 -4.84 -8.75
N GLU A 20 -15.06 -5.98 -9.14
CA GLU A 20 -15.36 -7.10 -8.23
C GLU A 20 -14.10 -7.63 -7.54
N GLN A 21 -12.99 -7.76 -8.27
CA GLN A 21 -11.72 -8.20 -7.72
C GLN A 21 -11.17 -7.20 -6.70
N ILE A 22 -11.18 -5.90 -6.99
CA ILE A 22 -10.68 -4.85 -6.10
C ILE A 22 -11.56 -4.72 -4.85
N LEU A 23 -12.89 -4.76 -5.01
CA LEU A 23 -13.82 -4.73 -3.89
C LEU A 23 -13.63 -5.92 -2.96
N LYS A 24 -13.39 -7.12 -3.52
CA LYS A 24 -13.06 -8.30 -2.74
C LYS A 24 -11.73 -8.15 -1.99
N GLU A 25 -10.68 -7.63 -2.64
CA GLU A 25 -9.40 -7.37 -1.98
C GLU A 25 -9.56 -6.39 -0.80
N LYS A 26 -10.34 -5.33 -0.99
CA LYS A 26 -10.65 -4.37 0.08
C LYS A 26 -11.45 -5.01 1.20
N TYR A 27 -12.47 -5.82 0.86
CA TYR A 27 -13.29 -6.54 1.82
C TYR A 27 -12.46 -7.47 2.71
N ASP A 28 -11.56 -8.27 2.12
CA ASP A 28 -10.68 -9.16 2.89
C ASP A 28 -9.79 -8.36 3.88
N LEU A 29 -9.31 -7.18 3.48
CA LEU A 29 -8.53 -6.29 4.36
C LEU A 29 -9.38 -5.66 5.47
N ASP A 30 -10.62 -5.25 5.16
CA ASP A 30 -11.56 -4.73 6.15
C ASP A 30 -11.93 -5.82 7.17
N GLU A 31 -12.21 -7.05 6.73
CA GLU A 31 -12.46 -8.19 7.62
C GLU A 31 -11.24 -8.49 8.49
N ALA A 32 -10.04 -8.49 7.91
CA ALA A 32 -8.81 -8.69 8.67
C ALA A 32 -8.62 -7.61 9.75
N MET A 33 -8.95 -6.35 9.46
CA MET A 33 -8.90 -5.25 10.43
C MET A 33 -9.98 -5.37 11.50
N GLN A 34 -11.19 -5.77 11.14
CA GLN A 34 -12.31 -5.94 12.07
C GLN A 34 -11.99 -6.97 13.17
N LEU A 35 -11.24 -8.02 12.83
CA LEU A 35 -10.75 -8.98 13.82
C LEU A 35 -9.94 -8.33 14.95
N PHE A 36 -9.18 -7.26 14.67
CA PHE A 36 -8.45 -6.52 15.70
C PHE A 36 -9.39 -5.66 16.54
N ILE A 37 -10.38 -5.02 15.92
CA ILE A 37 -11.38 -4.18 16.61
C ILE A 37 -12.19 -5.02 17.61
N ASP A 38 -12.56 -6.24 17.21
CA ASP A 38 -13.37 -7.15 18.02
C ASP A 38 -12.53 -7.94 19.05
N ALA A 39 -11.19 -7.77 19.05
CA ALA A 39 -10.31 -8.54 19.90
C ALA A 39 -10.49 -8.17 21.39
N PRO A 40 -10.66 -9.16 22.29
CA PRO A 40 -10.79 -8.88 23.72
C PRO A 40 -9.49 -8.29 24.29
N VAL A 41 -9.63 -7.28 25.14
CA VAL A 41 -8.53 -6.62 25.84
C VAL A 41 -8.37 -7.17 27.25
N TYR A 42 -7.13 -7.42 27.63
CA TYR A 42 -6.73 -7.88 28.94
C TYR A 42 -5.67 -6.95 29.53
N THR A 43 -5.65 -6.84 30.85
CA THR A 43 -4.60 -6.12 31.58
C THR A 43 -3.74 -7.11 32.34
N VAL A 44 -2.42 -6.95 32.27
CA VAL A 44 -1.46 -7.73 33.05
C VAL A 44 -0.51 -6.81 33.79
N GLU A 45 -0.21 -7.17 35.03
CA GLU A 45 0.82 -6.51 35.82
C GLU A 45 2.22 -6.90 35.31
N LYS A 46 3.19 -6.00 35.47
CA LYS A 46 4.57 -6.20 35.04
C LYS A 46 5.20 -7.43 35.70
N ASN A 47 5.79 -8.28 34.86
CA ASN A 47 6.64 -9.40 35.28
C ASN A 47 7.98 -9.36 34.52
N GLY A 48 8.80 -8.35 34.81
CA GLY A 48 10.09 -8.13 34.15
C GLY A 48 10.02 -7.36 32.82
N GLY A 49 8.82 -6.98 32.36
CA GLY A 49 8.61 -6.10 31.21
C GLY A 49 8.98 -4.64 31.46
N SER A 50 8.50 -3.72 30.61
CA SER A 50 8.77 -2.28 30.72
C SER A 50 7.60 -1.43 31.21
N VAL A 51 6.38 -1.96 31.26
CA VAL A 51 5.14 -1.23 31.58
C VAL A 51 4.52 -1.84 32.83
N GLU A 52 4.20 -1.01 33.85
CA GLU A 52 3.63 -1.47 35.13
C GLU A 52 2.28 -2.20 34.94
N LYS A 53 1.35 -1.59 34.20
CA LYS A 53 0.07 -2.19 33.78
C LYS A 53 -0.04 -2.20 32.28
N TYR A 54 0.14 -3.36 31.68
CA TYR A 54 0.12 -3.52 30.23
C TYR A 54 -1.24 -4.01 29.74
N GLN A 55 -1.88 -3.21 28.89
CA GLN A 55 -3.09 -3.61 28.17
C GLN A 55 -2.71 -4.20 26.82
N TYR A 56 -3.12 -5.45 26.61
CA TYR A 56 -2.97 -6.16 25.34
C TYR A 56 -4.32 -6.63 24.86
N PHE A 57 -4.53 -6.57 23.55
CA PHE A 57 -5.61 -7.32 22.93
C PHE A 57 -5.10 -8.71 22.56
N LEU A 58 -5.99 -9.71 22.61
CA LEU A 58 -5.67 -11.04 22.13
C LEU A 58 -5.45 -10.98 20.62
N TYR A 59 -4.19 -11.06 20.19
CA TYR A 59 -3.83 -11.00 18.77
C TYR A 59 -4.64 -12.04 17.96
N PRO A 60 -5.43 -11.62 16.95
CA PRO A 60 -6.39 -12.51 16.28
C PRO A 60 -5.77 -13.73 15.61
N PHE A 61 -4.47 -13.67 15.27
CA PHE A 61 -3.75 -14.78 14.63
C PHE A 61 -2.80 -15.52 15.57
N LYS A 62 -2.98 -15.37 16.90
CA LYS A 62 -2.19 -16.08 17.93
C LYS A 62 -2.43 -17.61 17.93
N GLY A 63 -3.50 -18.07 17.29
CA GLY A 63 -3.93 -19.48 17.33
C GLY A 63 -4.77 -19.85 18.55
N SER A 64 -5.24 -18.85 19.31
CA SER A 64 -6.16 -19.04 20.44
C SER A 64 -7.61 -18.69 20.11
N THR A 65 -7.89 -18.29 18.86
CA THR A 65 -9.22 -17.94 18.36
C THR A 65 -9.48 -18.64 17.02
N LEU A 66 -10.75 -18.89 16.72
CA LEU A 66 -11.18 -19.45 15.43
C LEU A 66 -11.13 -18.39 14.33
N THR A 67 -9.92 -18.13 13.83
CA THR A 67 -9.67 -17.11 12.81
C THR A 67 -9.37 -17.75 11.47
N ASN A 68 -9.91 -17.20 10.38
CA ASN A 68 -9.58 -17.64 9.03
C ASN A 68 -8.16 -17.17 8.64
N PHE A 69 -7.22 -18.10 8.53
CA PHE A 69 -5.83 -17.80 8.16
C PHE A 69 -5.66 -17.36 6.70
N ALA A 70 -6.69 -17.48 5.84
CA ALA A 70 -6.67 -16.85 4.52
C ALA A 70 -6.56 -15.31 4.63
N LEU A 71 -7.20 -14.70 5.63
CA LEU A 71 -7.06 -13.27 5.94
C LEU A 71 -5.64 -12.95 6.40
N TYR A 72 -5.01 -13.83 7.19
CA TYR A 72 -3.64 -13.64 7.61
C TYR A 72 -2.66 -13.74 6.43
N LYS A 73 -2.87 -14.72 5.53
CA LYS A 73 -2.10 -14.82 4.29
C LYS A 73 -2.26 -13.53 3.49
N LYS A 74 -3.48 -13.03 3.30
CA LYS A 74 -3.75 -11.78 2.58
C LYS A 74 -2.95 -10.61 3.15
N VAL A 75 -3.03 -10.40 4.47
CA VAL A 75 -2.24 -9.37 5.18
C VAL A 75 -0.73 -9.58 4.98
N SER A 76 -0.26 -10.82 5.01
CA SER A 76 1.14 -11.18 4.78
C SER A 76 1.58 -10.92 3.34
N ASP A 77 0.72 -11.13 2.35
CA ASP A 77 1.00 -10.85 0.93
C ASP A 77 1.23 -9.33 0.70
N TYR A 78 0.52 -8.47 1.42
CA TYR A 78 0.79 -7.01 1.39
C TYR A 78 2.12 -6.65 2.05
N LEU A 79 2.49 -7.30 3.17
CA LEU A 79 3.82 -7.12 3.75
C LEU A 79 4.93 -7.62 2.82
N ALA A 80 4.71 -8.75 2.13
CA ALA A 80 5.67 -9.33 1.21
C ALA A 80 6.03 -8.35 0.06
N LYS A 81 5.05 -7.58 -0.44
CA LYS A 81 5.27 -6.51 -1.43
C LYS A 81 6.13 -5.35 -0.90
N MET A 82 6.22 -5.18 0.42
CA MET A 82 7.02 -4.13 1.04
C MET A 82 8.49 -4.55 1.28
N VAL A 83 8.76 -5.86 1.24
CA VAL A 83 10.10 -6.43 1.42
C VAL A 83 10.96 -6.12 0.19
N SER A 84 12.17 -5.60 0.42
CA SER A 84 13.08 -5.26 -0.68
C SER A 84 13.48 -6.50 -1.49
N ASP A 85 13.55 -6.36 -2.81
CA ASP A 85 13.98 -7.41 -3.74
C ASP A 85 15.40 -7.92 -3.48
N ASP A 86 16.24 -7.13 -2.82
CA ASP A 86 17.61 -7.53 -2.48
C ASP A 86 17.73 -8.30 -1.15
N THR A 87 16.61 -8.58 -0.49
CA THR A 87 16.57 -9.38 0.75
C THR A 87 16.89 -10.83 0.47
N GLU A 88 17.77 -11.44 1.27
CA GLU A 88 18.18 -12.84 1.13
C GLU A 88 17.54 -13.77 2.16
N VAL A 89 17.10 -13.25 3.32
CA VAL A 89 16.54 -14.06 4.41
C VAL A 89 15.53 -13.27 5.23
N ILE A 90 14.44 -13.93 5.62
CA ILE A 90 13.49 -13.41 6.60
C ILE A 90 13.91 -13.88 7.99
N VAL A 91 14.00 -12.97 8.95
CA VAL A 91 14.26 -13.28 10.36
C VAL A 91 13.05 -12.91 11.20
N THR A 92 12.62 -13.83 12.06
CA THR A 92 11.49 -13.64 12.97
C THR A 92 11.81 -14.20 14.36
N ILE A 93 10.85 -14.10 15.27
CA ILE A 93 10.96 -14.55 16.66
C ILE A 93 9.75 -15.42 16.98
N GLU A 94 9.96 -16.53 17.68
CA GLU A 94 8.85 -17.37 18.11
C GLU A 94 7.96 -16.70 19.18
N ALA A 95 6.67 -17.01 19.26
CA ALA A 95 5.93 -17.93 18.37
C ALA A 95 5.09 -17.17 17.33
N ASP A 96 4.53 -16.02 17.71
CA ASP A 96 3.51 -15.32 16.93
C ASP A 96 4.03 -14.71 15.62
N GLY A 97 5.33 -14.43 15.51
CA GLY A 97 5.96 -13.96 14.27
C GLY A 97 6.12 -15.06 13.21
N ILE A 98 6.09 -16.34 13.62
CA ILE A 98 6.36 -17.46 12.71
C ILE A 98 5.38 -17.52 11.52
N PRO A 99 4.05 -17.43 11.71
CA PRO A 99 3.14 -17.62 10.57
C PRO A 99 3.28 -16.49 9.53
N VAL A 100 3.37 -15.22 9.93
CA VAL A 100 3.59 -14.11 8.98
C VAL A 100 4.91 -14.25 8.24
N ALA A 101 5.99 -14.59 8.96
CA ALA A 101 7.29 -14.79 8.34
C ALA A 101 7.29 -15.99 7.37
N SER A 102 6.55 -17.04 7.69
CA SER A 102 6.40 -18.22 6.83
C SER A 102 5.62 -17.89 5.55
N TYR A 103 4.53 -17.12 5.65
CA TYR A 103 3.78 -16.67 4.48
C TYR A 103 4.63 -15.76 3.59
N ILE A 104 5.34 -14.78 4.17
CA ILE A 104 6.23 -13.90 3.41
C ILE A 104 7.38 -14.69 2.78
N GLY A 105 8.00 -15.61 3.52
CA GLY A 105 9.08 -16.46 3.02
C GLY A 105 8.63 -17.33 1.85
N ALA A 106 7.43 -17.91 1.93
CA ALA A 106 6.84 -18.69 0.84
C ALA A 106 6.52 -17.82 -0.39
N GLU A 107 5.87 -16.68 -0.20
CA GLU A 107 5.51 -15.74 -1.27
C GLU A 107 6.76 -15.20 -2.01
N ARG A 108 7.83 -14.93 -1.25
CA ARG A 108 9.08 -14.37 -1.79
C ARG A 108 10.12 -15.42 -2.16
N SER A 109 9.82 -16.71 -1.95
CA SER A 109 10.79 -17.80 -2.10
C SER A 109 12.10 -17.58 -1.32
N LEU A 110 12.00 -17.03 -0.11
CA LEU A 110 13.12 -16.73 0.77
C LEU A 110 13.20 -17.70 1.96
N PRO A 111 14.42 -18.07 2.42
CA PRO A 111 14.59 -18.80 3.66
C PRO A 111 14.06 -17.99 4.85
N VAL A 112 13.55 -18.70 5.87
CA VAL A 112 13.04 -18.13 7.12
C VAL A 112 13.88 -18.65 8.29
N ILE A 113 14.49 -17.74 9.04
CA ILE A 113 15.22 -18.03 10.27
C ILE A 113 14.40 -17.55 11.47
N ILE A 114 14.20 -18.44 12.43
CA ILE A 114 13.36 -18.20 13.59
C ILE A 114 14.25 -18.16 14.83
N SER A 115 14.26 -17.03 15.54
CA SER A 115 14.89 -16.93 16.85
C SER A 115 14.09 -17.73 17.88
N LYS A 116 14.79 -18.51 18.69
CA LYS A 116 14.19 -19.48 19.62
C LYS A 116 14.53 -19.14 21.07
N SER A 117 13.62 -19.43 22.00
CA SER A 117 13.87 -19.32 23.45
C SER A 117 14.66 -20.52 23.98
N PHE A 118 14.72 -21.60 23.20
CA PHE A 118 15.56 -22.76 23.44
C PHE A 118 16.79 -22.70 22.54
N HIS A 119 18.00 -22.92 23.07
CA HIS A 119 19.26 -22.71 22.34
C HIS A 119 19.52 -23.75 21.24
N TYR A 120 19.04 -24.99 21.38
CA TYR A 120 19.36 -26.13 20.49
C TYR A 120 20.86 -26.47 20.33
N HIS A 121 21.77 -25.83 21.09
CA HIS A 121 23.23 -26.02 20.99
C HIS A 121 23.83 -25.81 19.58
N VAL A 122 23.16 -25.02 18.73
CA VAL A 122 23.68 -24.57 17.43
C VAL A 122 24.35 -23.20 17.57
N PRO A 123 25.28 -22.81 16.68
CA PRO A 123 25.89 -21.48 16.73
C PRO A 123 24.84 -20.36 16.68
N SER A 124 24.70 -19.61 17.76
CA SER A 124 23.70 -18.54 17.88
C SER A 124 24.26 -17.27 18.54
N VAL A 125 23.60 -16.14 18.29
CA VAL A 125 23.73 -14.91 19.06
C VAL A 125 22.62 -14.88 20.11
N GLU A 126 22.99 -14.72 21.37
CA GLU A 126 22.03 -14.55 22.46
C GLU A 126 21.54 -13.09 22.51
N PHE A 127 20.24 -12.89 22.75
CA PHE A 127 19.67 -11.57 23.01
C PHE A 127 18.48 -11.63 23.98
N GLU A 128 18.18 -10.53 24.67
CA GLU A 128 17.01 -10.44 25.54
C GLU A 128 15.79 -10.00 24.71
N GLN A 129 14.76 -10.84 24.65
CA GLN A 129 13.43 -10.40 24.24
C GLN A 129 12.73 -9.77 25.44
N LYS A 130 12.40 -8.49 25.32
CA LYS A 130 11.66 -7.75 26.34
C LYS A 130 10.38 -7.17 25.75
N THR A 131 9.25 -7.61 26.28
CA THR A 131 7.92 -7.11 25.92
C THR A 131 7.44 -6.07 26.95
N GLY A 132 6.21 -5.57 26.80
CA GLY A 132 5.61 -4.68 27.78
C GLY A 132 5.54 -5.26 29.19
N TYR A 133 5.37 -6.59 29.33
CA TYR A 133 5.10 -7.23 30.61
C TYR A 133 6.04 -8.40 30.96
N TYR A 134 6.80 -8.92 30.00
CA TYR A 134 7.61 -10.13 30.19
C TYR A 134 8.98 -9.98 29.53
N LYS A 135 9.97 -10.75 30.01
CA LYS A 135 11.28 -10.85 29.37
C LYS A 135 11.81 -12.28 29.39
N ARG A 136 12.59 -12.65 28.38
CA ARG A 136 13.31 -13.93 28.28
C ARG A 136 14.52 -13.83 27.37
N THR A 137 15.44 -14.77 27.52
CA THR A 137 16.56 -14.98 26.61
C THR A 137 16.10 -15.65 25.33
N MET A 138 16.63 -15.17 24.20
CA MET A 138 16.41 -15.70 22.86
C MET A 138 17.75 -15.97 22.17
N TYR A 139 17.73 -16.87 21.20
CA TYR A 139 18.90 -17.32 20.45
C TYR A 139 18.60 -17.15 18.95
N LEU A 140 19.38 -16.29 18.30
CA LEU A 140 19.34 -16.03 16.86
C LEU A 140 20.40 -16.90 16.17
N PRO A 141 20.03 -17.84 15.28
CA PRO A 141 20.99 -18.67 14.55
C PRO A 141 21.97 -17.82 13.71
N LYS A 142 23.26 -18.17 13.71
CA LYS A 142 24.34 -17.41 13.03
C LYS A 142 24.37 -17.59 11.51
N GLU A 143 23.52 -18.45 10.96
CA GLU A 143 23.43 -18.75 9.52
C GLU A 143 23.06 -17.52 8.66
N ILE A 144 22.58 -16.44 9.28
CA ILE A 144 22.32 -15.16 8.62
C ILE A 144 23.57 -14.28 8.48
N GLU A 145 24.72 -14.68 9.01
CA GLU A 145 25.95 -13.89 8.95
C GLU A 145 26.33 -13.58 7.48
N GLY A 146 26.63 -12.31 7.20
CA GLY A 146 26.94 -11.85 5.85
C GLY A 146 25.74 -11.71 4.91
N LYS A 147 24.50 -11.84 5.41
CA LYS A 147 23.26 -11.77 4.60
C LYS A 147 22.53 -10.44 4.72
N LYS A 148 21.71 -10.16 3.71
CA LYS A 148 20.69 -9.12 3.71
C LYS A 148 19.38 -9.65 4.33
N VAL A 149 19.00 -9.11 5.47
CA VAL A 149 17.97 -9.64 6.36
C VAL A 149 16.79 -8.70 6.45
N ALA A 150 15.57 -9.21 6.24
CA ALA A 150 14.35 -8.52 6.64
C ALA A 150 13.85 -9.07 7.98
N ILE A 151 13.59 -8.19 8.95
CA ILE A 151 12.97 -8.56 10.22
C ILE A 151 11.45 -8.55 10.04
N VAL A 152 10.78 -9.63 10.40
CA VAL A 152 9.32 -9.78 10.34
C VAL A 152 8.78 -10.22 11.69
N ASP A 153 7.79 -9.51 12.21
CA ASP A 153 7.08 -9.87 13.45
C ASP A 153 5.57 -9.59 13.34
N CYS A 154 4.77 -10.10 14.26
CA CYS A 154 3.33 -9.85 14.28
C CYS A 154 3.00 -8.45 14.82
N MET A 155 3.80 -7.91 15.75
CA MET A 155 3.44 -6.69 16.48
C MET A 155 4.65 -5.89 16.98
N VAL A 156 4.58 -4.57 16.83
CA VAL A 156 5.42 -3.62 17.56
C VAL A 156 4.55 -2.79 18.50
N SER A 157 4.76 -3.00 19.81
CA SER A 157 4.15 -2.21 20.89
C SER A 157 5.22 -1.31 21.52
N THR A 158 5.96 -1.78 22.53
CA THR A 158 7.10 -1.01 23.07
C THR A 158 8.30 -0.97 22.12
N GLY A 159 8.40 -1.94 21.20
CA GLY A 159 9.49 -2.12 20.24
C GLY A 159 10.78 -2.73 20.80
N GLN A 160 10.84 -3.04 22.10
CA GLN A 160 12.05 -3.58 22.75
C GLN A 160 12.49 -4.94 22.19
N THR A 161 11.53 -5.83 21.87
CA THR A 161 11.81 -7.10 21.17
C THR A 161 12.56 -6.88 19.85
N ILE A 162 12.07 -5.95 19.01
CA ILE A 162 12.70 -5.64 17.72
C ILE A 162 14.08 -5.02 17.91
N ARG A 163 14.26 -4.14 18.90
CA ARG A 163 15.57 -3.57 19.25
C ARG A 163 16.59 -4.64 19.64
N GLY A 164 16.20 -5.56 20.51
CA GLY A 164 17.07 -6.67 20.91
C GLY A 164 17.52 -7.52 19.73
N LEU A 165 16.61 -7.76 18.77
CA LEU A 165 16.93 -8.48 17.54
C LEU A 165 17.84 -7.68 16.58
N ILE A 166 17.58 -6.38 16.42
CA ILE A 166 18.44 -5.47 15.64
C ILE A 166 19.86 -5.48 16.22
N ASP A 167 19.99 -5.37 17.55
CA ASP A 167 21.28 -5.35 18.22
C ASP A 167 22.01 -6.69 18.07
N ALA A 168 21.29 -7.82 18.16
CA ALA A 168 21.84 -9.14 17.87
C ALA A 168 22.40 -9.23 16.44
N ILE A 169 21.62 -8.79 15.45
CA ILE A 169 22.02 -8.80 14.03
C ILE A 169 23.26 -7.94 13.79
N LYS A 170 23.38 -6.77 14.44
CA LYS A 170 24.55 -5.90 14.32
C LYS A 170 25.85 -6.52 14.83
N THR A 171 25.78 -7.53 15.70
CA THR A 171 26.98 -8.24 16.16
C THR A 171 27.55 -9.19 15.10
N LEU A 172 26.77 -9.51 14.06
CA LEU A 172 27.18 -10.43 13.00
C LEU A 172 27.90 -9.67 11.87
N PRO A 173 29.14 -10.07 11.53
CA PRO A 173 29.91 -9.45 10.45
C PRO A 173 29.17 -9.43 9.11
N ASN A 174 29.25 -8.30 8.40
CA ASN A 174 28.71 -8.10 7.05
C ASN A 174 27.20 -8.36 6.90
N THR A 175 26.44 -8.48 7.99
CA THR A 175 24.98 -8.66 7.96
C THR A 175 24.28 -7.32 7.87
N LYS A 176 23.34 -7.16 6.94
CA LYS A 176 22.63 -5.90 6.70
C LYS A 176 21.14 -6.08 6.90
N ILE A 177 20.49 -5.19 7.64
CA ILE A 177 19.04 -5.14 7.75
C ILE A 177 18.47 -4.37 6.54
N THR A 178 17.60 -5.00 5.76
CA THR A 178 16.92 -4.39 4.60
C THR A 178 15.58 -3.76 4.95
N GLY A 179 14.96 -4.19 6.06
CA GLY A 179 13.64 -3.74 6.46
C GLY A 179 13.18 -4.31 7.80
N VAL A 180 12.22 -3.63 8.45
CA VAL A 180 11.46 -4.15 9.59
C VAL A 180 9.98 -4.11 9.23
N PHE A 181 9.30 -5.25 9.32
CA PHE A 181 7.93 -5.41 8.83
C PHE A 181 7.06 -6.02 9.92
N CYS A 182 5.91 -5.40 10.21
CA CYS A 182 4.98 -5.94 11.19
C CYS A 182 3.54 -5.92 10.72
N VAL A 183 2.73 -6.88 11.16
CA VAL A 183 1.29 -6.82 10.90
C VAL A 183 0.68 -5.62 11.59
N ASN A 184 1.09 -5.37 12.83
CA ASN A 184 0.45 -4.41 13.70
C ASN A 184 1.43 -3.46 14.39
N HIS A 185 1.11 -2.17 14.38
CA HIS A 185 1.75 -1.17 15.21
C HIS A 185 0.78 -0.69 16.30
N LYS A 186 1.19 -0.82 17.57
CA LYS A 186 0.40 -0.45 18.75
C LYS A 186 1.12 0.64 19.55
N PRO A 187 0.89 1.94 19.27
CA PRO A 187 1.68 3.03 19.83
C PRO A 187 1.39 3.35 21.30
N ASN A 188 0.44 2.67 21.97
CA ASN A 188 0.09 2.92 23.38
C ASN A 188 1.29 3.04 24.32
N TYR A 189 2.41 2.37 24.01
CA TYR A 189 3.61 2.32 24.86
C TYR A 189 4.90 2.53 24.06
N THR A 190 4.81 3.03 22.82
CA THR A 190 6.01 3.25 22.01
C THR A 190 6.63 4.59 22.37
N GLU A 191 7.78 4.57 23.06
CA GLU A 191 8.45 5.82 23.47
C GLU A 191 9.28 6.46 22.34
N LYS A 192 9.82 5.64 21.42
CA LYS A 192 10.66 6.07 20.29
C LYS A 192 10.40 5.15 19.10
N LEU A 193 10.18 5.71 17.92
CA LEU A 193 10.03 4.92 16.69
C LEU A 193 11.21 5.11 15.75
N GLU A 194 11.95 6.21 15.89
CA GLU A 194 12.98 6.68 14.98
C GLU A 194 14.10 5.65 14.80
N ASP A 195 14.42 4.93 15.88
CA ASP A 195 15.51 3.96 15.91
C ASP A 195 15.17 2.64 15.22
N ILE A 196 13.88 2.28 15.06
CA ILE A 196 13.47 1.17 14.20
C ILE A 196 13.05 1.69 12.82
N ALA A 197 12.49 2.90 12.72
CA ALA A 197 12.11 3.55 11.48
C ALA A 197 13.30 3.77 10.52
N GLN A 198 14.51 4.03 11.05
CA GLN A 198 15.73 4.12 10.24
C GLN A 198 16.05 2.84 9.45
N TYR A 199 15.50 1.69 9.86
CA TYR A 199 15.61 0.41 9.14
C TYR A 199 14.41 0.16 8.21
N GLY A 200 13.68 1.19 7.80
CA GLY A 200 12.54 1.05 6.88
C GLY A 200 11.36 0.34 7.53
N TYR A 201 10.98 0.73 8.75
CA TYR A 201 9.84 0.16 9.46
C TYR A 201 8.53 0.39 8.71
N LYS A 202 7.87 -0.70 8.30
CA LYS A 202 6.56 -0.68 7.64
C LYS A 202 5.63 -1.69 8.29
N TYR A 203 4.33 -1.42 8.23
CA TYR A 203 3.35 -2.26 8.90
C TYR A 203 1.97 -2.16 8.26
N ILE A 204 1.02 -3.04 8.61
CA ILE A 204 -0.31 -3.09 7.95
C ILE A 204 -1.37 -2.29 8.71
N PHE A 205 -1.48 -2.50 10.02
CA PHE A 205 -2.52 -1.86 10.85
C PHE A 205 -1.91 -0.98 11.94
N ASP A 206 -2.46 0.22 12.11
CA ASP A 206 -2.34 1.00 13.34
C ASP A 206 -3.43 0.52 14.31
N THR A 207 -3.09 0.19 15.55
CA THR A 207 -4.08 -0.13 16.57
C THR A 207 -3.82 0.57 17.89
N HIS A 208 -4.89 0.95 18.59
CA HIS A 208 -4.81 1.63 19.86
C HIS A 208 -5.84 1.01 20.81
N VAL A 209 -5.43 0.67 22.03
CA VAL A 209 -6.38 0.35 23.09
C VAL A 209 -6.74 1.66 23.77
N ASN A 210 -8.00 2.08 23.69
CA ASN A 210 -8.47 3.30 24.32
C ASN A 210 -8.74 3.11 25.82
N ASP A 211 -9.06 4.20 26.51
CA ASP A 211 -9.29 4.22 27.97
C ASP A 211 -10.42 3.29 28.44
N ASN A 212 -11.36 2.95 27.54
CA ASN A 212 -12.46 2.03 27.82
C ASN A 212 -12.08 0.55 27.60
N GLY A 213 -10.83 0.27 27.22
CA GLY A 213 -10.37 -1.10 26.93
C GLY A 213 -10.92 -1.63 25.61
N ILE A 214 -11.20 -0.76 24.64
CA ILE A 214 -11.66 -1.13 23.29
C ILE A 214 -10.50 -0.91 22.31
N VAL A 215 -10.35 -1.82 21.34
CA VAL A 215 -9.37 -1.68 20.27
C VAL A 215 -9.93 -0.79 19.16
N GLU A 216 -9.20 0.27 18.86
CA GLU A 216 -9.38 1.09 17.67
C GLU A 216 -8.33 0.65 16.64
N ALA A 217 -8.72 0.47 15.38
CA ALA A 217 -7.83 0.02 14.32
C ALA A 217 -8.01 0.84 13.04
N GLY A 218 -6.93 0.99 12.28
CA GLY A 218 -6.95 1.62 10.97
C GLY A 218 -5.86 1.08 10.06
N PHE A 219 -6.06 1.21 8.75
CA PHE A 219 -5.01 0.91 7.78
C PHE A 219 -3.85 1.90 7.93
N SER A 220 -2.64 1.36 7.99
CA SER A 220 -1.43 2.16 8.00
C SER A 220 -1.28 2.91 6.69
N ARG A 221 -0.43 3.95 6.72
CA ARG A 221 0.02 4.62 5.49
C ARG A 221 0.66 3.62 4.51
N HIS A 222 1.45 2.66 5.00
CA HIS A 222 2.18 1.71 4.17
C HIS A 222 1.24 0.75 3.44
N LEU A 223 0.23 0.20 4.12
CA LEU A 223 -0.79 -0.63 3.49
C LEU A 223 -1.51 0.17 2.41
N LYS A 224 -1.94 1.40 2.70
CA LYS A 224 -2.62 2.26 1.73
C LYS A 224 -1.76 2.49 0.48
N GLU A 225 -0.48 2.79 0.64
CA GLU A 225 0.45 3.02 -0.47
C GLU A 225 0.55 1.77 -1.37
N VAL A 226 0.82 0.60 -0.79
CA VAL A 226 0.94 -0.67 -1.56
C VAL A 226 -0.38 -1.11 -2.16
N PHE A 227 -1.49 -0.92 -1.45
CA PHE A 227 -2.83 -1.20 -1.97
C PHE A 227 -3.11 -0.37 -3.22
N TRP A 228 -2.87 0.95 -3.15
CA TRP A 228 -3.00 1.83 -4.31
C TRP A 228 -2.07 1.44 -5.46
N GLU A 229 -0.80 1.11 -5.19
CA GLU A 229 0.12 0.62 -6.24
C GLU A 229 -0.42 -0.60 -6.98
N GLN A 230 -1.00 -1.55 -6.24
CA GLN A 230 -1.58 -2.75 -6.84
C GLN A 230 -2.81 -2.47 -7.71
N ILE A 231 -3.69 -1.57 -7.27
CA ILE A 231 -4.93 -1.28 -8.02
C ILE A 231 -4.68 -0.30 -9.17
N ASP A 232 -3.73 0.62 -9.04
CA ASP A 232 -3.40 1.58 -10.08
C ASP A 232 -2.96 0.88 -11.36
N GLN A 233 -2.17 -0.19 -11.23
CA GLN A 233 -1.73 -1.00 -12.37
C GLN A 233 -2.93 -1.63 -13.11
N GLN A 234 -3.92 -2.15 -12.39
CA GLN A 234 -5.11 -2.78 -12.98
C GLN A 234 -6.00 -1.74 -13.69
N PHE A 235 -6.23 -0.58 -13.07
CA PHE A 235 -6.99 0.50 -13.69
C PHE A 235 -6.25 1.11 -14.88
N PHE A 236 -4.92 1.14 -14.85
CA PHE A 236 -4.11 1.59 -15.97
C PHE A 236 -4.22 0.66 -17.18
N GLU A 237 -4.11 -0.66 -16.98
CA GLU A 237 -4.31 -1.66 -18.05
C GLU A 237 -5.70 -1.54 -18.69
N LEU A 238 -6.71 -1.19 -17.89
CA LEU A 238 -8.04 -0.88 -18.41
C LEU A 238 -8.07 0.43 -19.22
N ALA A 239 -7.36 1.48 -18.77
CA ALA A 239 -7.21 2.70 -19.55
C ALA A 239 -6.51 2.43 -20.90
N GLU A 240 -5.53 1.52 -20.94
CA GLU A 240 -4.90 1.04 -22.19
C GLU A 240 -5.88 0.26 -23.06
N THR A 241 -6.78 -0.52 -22.47
CA THR A 241 -7.86 -1.19 -23.20
C THR A 241 -8.78 -0.18 -23.89
N TYR A 242 -9.18 0.90 -23.19
CA TYR A 242 -9.93 2.00 -23.82
C TYR A 242 -9.12 2.73 -24.88
N ALA A 243 -7.80 2.85 -24.71
CA ALA A 243 -6.92 3.44 -25.72
C ALA A 243 -7.00 2.68 -27.06
N GLN A 244 -7.30 1.38 -27.07
CA GLN A 244 -7.45 0.61 -28.33
C GLN A 244 -8.65 1.07 -29.19
N LEU A 245 -9.61 1.77 -28.60
CA LEU A 245 -10.74 2.39 -29.32
C LEU A 245 -10.39 3.76 -29.90
N SER A 246 -9.21 4.28 -29.57
CA SER A 246 -8.74 5.61 -29.93
C SER A 246 -8.34 5.72 -31.39
N ASN A 247 -8.59 6.89 -32.01
CA ASN A 247 -7.87 7.24 -33.23
C ASN A 247 -6.42 7.70 -32.90
N ILE A 248 -5.46 7.23 -33.69
CA ILE A 248 -4.03 7.51 -33.48
C ILE A 248 -3.73 9.02 -33.55
N SER A 249 -2.96 9.50 -32.59
CA SER A 249 -2.49 10.89 -32.51
C SER A 249 -1.51 11.21 -33.66
N LYS A 250 -1.18 12.49 -33.85
CA LYS A 250 -0.19 12.90 -34.86
C LYS A 250 1.20 12.32 -34.60
N ASN A 251 1.51 12.01 -33.34
CA ASN A 251 2.78 11.43 -32.91
C ASN A 251 2.70 9.90 -32.77
N GLY A 252 1.64 9.25 -33.28
CA GLY A 252 1.55 7.78 -33.31
C GLY A 252 0.94 7.13 -32.07
N TYR A 253 0.36 7.90 -31.14
CA TYR A 253 -0.17 7.36 -29.89
C TYR A 253 -1.67 7.04 -29.95
N ALA A 254 -2.04 5.85 -29.47
CA ALA A 254 -3.40 5.55 -29.01
C ALA A 254 -3.52 5.99 -27.55
N VAL A 255 -4.52 6.79 -27.20
CA VAL A 255 -4.64 7.38 -25.86
C VAL A 255 -6.01 7.10 -25.26
N GLY A 256 -6.00 6.54 -24.06
CA GLY A 256 -7.14 6.29 -23.19
C GLY A 256 -6.97 6.95 -21.82
N ALA A 257 -8.10 7.16 -21.14
CA ALA A 257 -8.19 7.71 -19.79
C ALA A 257 -9.33 7.06 -19.01
N LEU A 258 -9.19 7.02 -17.69
CA LEU A 258 -10.16 6.43 -16.75
C LEU A 258 -10.29 7.34 -15.53
N ILE A 259 -11.50 7.49 -14.99
CA ILE A 259 -11.73 8.19 -13.72
C ILE A 259 -12.37 7.21 -12.76
N VAL A 260 -11.73 7.03 -11.61
CA VAL A 260 -12.12 6.08 -10.57
C VAL A 260 -12.44 6.84 -9.29
N ALA A 261 -13.58 6.54 -8.69
CA ALA A 261 -13.95 7.06 -7.37
C ALA A 261 -13.05 6.44 -6.29
N ALA A 262 -12.45 7.30 -5.47
CA ALA A 262 -11.39 6.89 -4.58
C ALA A 262 -11.85 6.14 -3.32
N ASP A 263 -13.13 6.26 -2.99
CA ASP A 263 -13.77 5.62 -1.83
C ASP A 263 -14.42 4.29 -2.20
N THR A 264 -15.09 4.23 -3.36
CA THR A 264 -15.83 3.05 -3.81
C THR A 264 -15.06 2.18 -4.81
N PHE A 265 -13.97 2.70 -5.40
CA PHE A 265 -13.23 2.07 -6.50
C PHE A 265 -14.06 1.85 -7.79
N GLU A 266 -15.22 2.51 -7.88
CA GLU A 266 -16.09 2.49 -9.05
C GLU A 266 -15.46 3.30 -10.20
N ILE A 267 -15.51 2.74 -11.40
CA ILE A 267 -15.15 3.43 -12.64
C ILE A 267 -16.33 4.31 -13.06
N VAL A 268 -16.24 5.58 -12.71
CA VAL A 268 -17.32 6.56 -12.95
C VAL A 268 -17.27 7.18 -14.35
N ALA A 269 -16.10 7.15 -15.00
CA ALA A 269 -15.95 7.61 -16.37
C ALA A 269 -14.74 7.00 -17.07
N HIS A 270 -14.82 6.95 -18.40
CA HIS A 270 -13.72 6.56 -19.26
C HIS A 270 -13.68 7.46 -20.50
N GLY A 271 -12.53 7.51 -21.15
CA GLY A 271 -12.33 8.33 -22.33
C GLY A 271 -11.26 7.76 -23.25
N TYR A 272 -11.36 8.07 -24.53
CA TYR A 272 -10.34 7.78 -25.52
C TYR A 272 -10.35 8.86 -26.59
N ARG A 273 -9.22 9.06 -27.27
CA ARG A 273 -9.15 10.12 -28.28
C ARG A 273 -10.14 9.86 -29.42
N ARG A 274 -10.93 10.88 -29.77
CA ARG A 274 -11.90 10.89 -30.89
C ARG A 274 -11.79 12.19 -31.67
N GLY A 275 -11.19 12.12 -32.86
CA GLY A 275 -10.91 13.32 -33.66
C GLY A 275 -9.94 14.23 -32.91
N ASP A 276 -10.39 15.44 -32.57
CA ASP A 276 -9.61 16.39 -31.77
C ASP A 276 -9.88 16.29 -30.25
N ILE A 277 -10.89 15.54 -29.80
CA ILE A 277 -11.17 15.36 -28.37
C ILE A 277 -10.13 14.41 -27.78
N HIS A 278 -9.38 14.85 -26.77
CA HIS A 278 -8.42 14.01 -26.04
C HIS A 278 -9.12 13.10 -25.02
N ALA A 279 -8.45 12.01 -24.63
CA ALA A 279 -9.02 11.02 -23.73
C ALA A 279 -9.44 11.63 -22.37
N GLU A 280 -8.64 12.54 -21.81
CA GLU A 280 -8.96 13.19 -20.53
C GLU A 280 -10.18 14.10 -20.64
N HIS A 281 -10.33 14.82 -21.76
CA HIS A 281 -11.54 15.61 -22.02
C HIS A 281 -12.76 14.71 -22.09
N ASP A 282 -12.64 13.60 -22.81
CA ASP A 282 -13.75 12.67 -23.02
C ASP A 282 -14.21 12.05 -21.70
N ALA A 283 -13.26 11.62 -20.87
CA ALA A 283 -13.51 11.09 -19.54
C ALA A 283 -14.14 12.14 -18.60
N ILE A 284 -13.61 13.37 -18.57
CA ILE A 284 -14.16 14.46 -17.73
C ILE A 284 -15.58 14.85 -18.17
N ASN A 285 -15.83 14.91 -19.48
CA ASN A 285 -17.17 15.20 -20.01
C ASN A 285 -18.16 14.09 -19.63
N MET A 286 -17.74 12.83 -19.72
CA MET A 286 -18.54 11.69 -19.29
C MET A 286 -18.82 11.74 -17.78
N LEU A 287 -17.80 12.02 -16.95
CA LEU A 287 -17.97 12.18 -15.49
C LEU A 287 -19.08 13.20 -15.18
N LYS A 288 -18.96 14.41 -15.73
CA LYS A 288 -19.93 15.50 -15.47
C LYS A 288 -21.33 15.19 -15.98
N SER A 289 -21.46 14.34 -17.00
CA SER A 289 -22.75 13.98 -17.60
C SER A 289 -23.42 12.82 -16.88
N ASN A 290 -22.64 11.85 -16.39
CA ASN A 290 -23.16 10.55 -15.94
C ASN A 290 -23.05 10.32 -14.43
N CYS A 291 -22.30 11.14 -13.69
CA CYS A 291 -22.15 11.06 -12.23
C CYS A 291 -22.69 12.34 -11.58
N PRO A 292 -24.01 12.45 -11.28
CA PRO A 292 -24.62 13.70 -10.82
C PRO A 292 -24.05 14.26 -9.50
N ASP A 293 -23.47 13.39 -8.68
CA ASP A 293 -22.86 13.69 -7.38
C ASP A 293 -21.34 13.86 -7.44
N TRP A 294 -20.75 14.00 -8.64
CA TRP A 294 -19.29 14.04 -8.80
C TRP A 294 -18.62 15.11 -7.94
N GLU A 295 -19.28 16.24 -7.67
CA GLU A 295 -18.72 17.35 -6.90
C GLU A 295 -18.41 17.02 -5.44
N SER A 296 -19.09 16.02 -4.86
CA SER A 296 -18.93 15.59 -3.46
C SER A 296 -17.99 14.39 -3.29
N ARG A 297 -17.47 13.84 -4.40
CA ARG A 297 -16.61 12.66 -4.43
C ARG A 297 -15.17 13.05 -4.69
N ASP A 298 -14.26 12.12 -4.36
CA ASP A 298 -12.84 12.25 -4.69
C ASP A 298 -12.46 11.21 -5.74
N PHE A 299 -11.58 11.58 -6.67
CA PHE A 299 -11.23 10.76 -7.82
C PHE A 299 -9.72 10.62 -8.03
N THR A 300 -9.37 9.50 -8.66
CA THR A 300 -8.09 9.28 -9.35
C THR A 300 -8.33 9.27 -10.86
N LEU A 301 -7.57 10.07 -11.60
CA LEU A 301 -7.54 10.04 -13.06
C LEU A 301 -6.36 9.20 -13.54
N TYR A 302 -6.61 8.21 -14.38
CA TYR A 302 -5.58 7.46 -15.10
C TYR A 302 -5.52 8.00 -16.52
N SER A 303 -4.32 8.36 -16.99
CA SER A 303 -4.07 8.69 -18.39
C SER A 303 -2.91 7.88 -18.93
N THR A 304 -3.13 7.25 -20.07
CA THR A 304 -2.12 6.43 -20.78
C THR A 304 -0.93 7.24 -21.29
N LEU A 305 -1.12 8.55 -21.47
CA LEU A 305 -0.11 9.51 -21.91
C LEU A 305 -0.17 10.76 -21.02
N GLU A 306 0.94 11.47 -20.90
CA GLU A 306 1.01 12.73 -20.18
C GLU A 306 -0.04 13.76 -20.68
N PRO A 307 -0.85 14.34 -19.77
CA PRO A 307 -1.81 15.38 -20.14
C PRO A 307 -1.14 16.60 -20.77
N CYS A 308 -1.69 17.10 -21.88
CA CYS A 308 -1.09 18.21 -22.62
C CYS A 308 -1.22 19.57 -21.90
N THR A 309 -0.17 20.38 -22.00
CA THR A 309 -0.15 21.78 -21.48
C THR A 309 -0.59 22.82 -22.50
N TYR A 310 -0.74 22.42 -23.77
CA TYR A 310 -1.12 23.27 -24.88
C TYR A 310 -2.00 22.52 -25.89
N ARG A 311 -2.83 23.26 -26.65
CA ARG A 311 -3.71 22.73 -27.69
C ARG A 311 -3.58 23.54 -28.98
N LYS A 312 -3.25 22.86 -30.08
CA LYS A 312 -3.20 23.48 -31.42
C LYS A 312 -4.59 23.79 -31.98
N THR A 313 -5.58 22.95 -31.70
CA THR A 313 -6.98 23.15 -32.15
C THR A 313 -7.64 24.23 -31.31
N LYS A 314 -8.10 25.31 -31.96
CA LYS A 314 -8.82 26.41 -31.30
C LYS A 314 -10.13 25.92 -30.67
N GLY A 315 -10.48 26.48 -29.51
CA GLY A 315 -11.72 26.16 -28.79
C GLY A 315 -11.62 25.01 -27.79
N TYR A 316 -10.43 24.40 -27.62
CA TYR A 316 -10.20 23.36 -26.62
C TYR A 316 -9.18 23.81 -25.59
N THR A 317 -9.55 23.69 -24.32
CA THR A 317 -8.67 23.89 -23.16
C THR A 317 -7.60 22.79 -23.10
N PRO A 318 -6.35 23.07 -22.71
CA PRO A 318 -5.37 22.03 -22.42
C PRO A 318 -5.84 21.00 -21.36
N CYS A 319 -5.43 19.73 -21.49
CA CYS A 319 -5.86 18.70 -20.55
C CYS A 319 -5.42 19.02 -19.12
N CYS A 320 -4.20 19.55 -18.92
CA CYS A 320 -3.75 19.97 -17.59
C CYS A 320 -4.70 20.99 -16.95
N GLU A 321 -5.15 21.99 -17.72
CA GLU A 321 -6.05 23.05 -17.22
C GLU A 321 -7.38 22.48 -16.77
N LEU A 322 -7.97 21.57 -17.54
CA LEU A 322 -9.22 20.90 -17.14
C LEU A 322 -9.06 20.07 -15.87
N ILE A 323 -7.94 19.36 -15.72
CA ILE A 323 -7.68 18.54 -14.55
C ILE A 323 -7.44 19.41 -13.31
N GLU A 324 -6.74 20.54 -13.46
CA GLU A 324 -6.51 21.50 -12.38
C GLU A 324 -7.81 22.11 -11.85
N GLU A 325 -8.75 22.42 -12.75
CA GLU A 325 -10.05 23.01 -12.41
C GLU A 325 -10.97 22.06 -11.61
N LEU A 326 -10.65 20.77 -11.53
CA LEU A 326 -11.41 19.76 -10.80
C LEU A 326 -10.71 19.41 -9.48
N PRO A 327 -11.03 20.09 -8.35
CA PRO A 327 -10.41 19.78 -7.06
C PRO A 327 -10.66 18.34 -6.58
N GLN A 328 -11.73 17.71 -7.08
CA GLN A 328 -12.11 16.33 -6.79
C GLN A 328 -11.11 15.30 -7.33
N ILE A 329 -10.45 15.58 -8.47
CA ILE A 329 -9.34 14.75 -8.94
C ILE A 329 -8.14 15.08 -8.06
N ARG A 330 -7.76 14.18 -7.17
CA ARG A 330 -6.63 14.38 -6.24
C ARG A 330 -5.36 13.70 -6.72
N TRP A 331 -5.51 12.58 -7.42
CA TRP A 331 -4.43 11.82 -8.01
C TRP A 331 -4.54 11.77 -9.52
N VAL A 332 -3.41 11.90 -10.20
CA VAL A 332 -3.27 11.64 -11.63
C VAL A 332 -2.18 10.60 -11.84
N VAL A 333 -2.58 9.44 -12.33
CA VAL A 333 -1.70 8.33 -12.67
C VAL A 333 -1.40 8.42 -14.16
N VAL A 334 -0.14 8.59 -14.51
CA VAL A 334 0.32 8.82 -15.88
C VAL A 334 1.17 7.63 -16.33
N GLY A 335 0.79 7.03 -17.44
CA GLY A 335 1.48 5.87 -18.00
C GLY A 335 2.91 6.18 -18.44
N ARG A 336 3.04 7.15 -19.35
CA ARG A 336 4.33 7.59 -19.90
C ARG A 336 4.32 9.07 -20.21
N LYS A 337 5.51 9.69 -20.21
CA LYS A 337 5.71 11.06 -20.71
C LYS A 337 5.67 11.09 -22.24
N ASP A 338 5.24 12.22 -22.82
CA ASP A 338 5.19 12.40 -24.27
C ASP A 338 6.59 12.70 -24.83
N LYS A 339 7.38 11.65 -25.08
CA LYS A 339 8.78 11.76 -25.56
C LYS A 339 8.89 12.30 -26.99
N GLU A 340 7.83 12.21 -27.77
CA GLU A 340 7.82 12.60 -29.19
C GLU A 340 7.42 14.08 -29.39
N ASP A 341 7.02 14.76 -28.32
CA ASP A 341 6.75 16.20 -28.30
C ASP A 341 7.65 16.93 -27.32
N GLU A 342 8.79 17.45 -27.79
CA GLU A 342 9.75 18.22 -26.97
C GLU A 342 9.12 19.45 -26.29
N VAL A 343 7.98 19.94 -26.78
CA VAL A 343 7.26 21.06 -26.17
C VAL A 343 6.44 20.60 -24.98
N ILE A 344 6.00 19.34 -24.93
CA ILE A 344 5.13 18.79 -23.89
C ILE A 344 5.90 17.90 -22.92
N TYR A 345 6.98 17.23 -23.36
CA TYR A 345 7.73 16.24 -22.59
C TYR A 345 8.01 16.67 -21.15
N GLY A 346 7.34 16.02 -20.20
CA GLY A 346 7.45 16.26 -18.76
C GLY A 346 6.76 17.53 -18.25
N LYS A 347 6.31 18.44 -19.10
CA LYS A 347 5.71 19.73 -18.68
C LYS A 347 4.32 19.58 -18.10
N GLY A 348 3.53 18.60 -18.55
CA GLY A 348 2.21 18.32 -18.01
C GLY A 348 2.30 17.78 -16.59
N VAL A 349 3.24 16.87 -16.36
CA VAL A 349 3.57 16.33 -15.03
C VAL A 349 4.06 17.44 -14.11
N GLU A 350 5.02 18.26 -14.57
CA GLU A 350 5.57 19.39 -13.80
C GLU A 350 4.52 20.43 -13.43
N ARG A 351 3.54 20.67 -14.30
CA ARG A 351 2.44 21.58 -14.04
C ARG A 351 1.44 20.99 -13.04
N LEU A 352 1.03 19.73 -13.24
CA LEU A 352 -0.01 19.11 -12.40
C LEU A 352 0.47 18.81 -10.98
N LYS A 353 1.76 18.50 -10.76
CA LYS A 353 2.29 18.19 -9.41
C LYS A 353 2.12 19.34 -8.40
N GLU A 354 1.95 20.57 -8.89
CA GLU A 354 1.68 21.73 -8.02
C GLU A 354 0.31 21.68 -7.35
N LYS A 355 -0.65 20.96 -7.95
CA LYS A 355 -2.06 20.92 -7.51
C LYS A 355 -2.63 19.51 -7.35
N LYS A 356 -1.89 18.48 -7.73
CA LYS A 356 -2.33 17.07 -7.77
C LYS A 356 -1.19 16.18 -7.30
N HIS A 357 -1.51 15.05 -6.68
CA HIS A 357 -0.54 13.96 -6.54
C HIS A 357 -0.37 13.27 -7.89
N ILE A 358 0.87 13.01 -8.28
CA ILE A 358 1.19 12.33 -9.54
C ILE A 358 1.87 11.00 -9.26
N ARG A 359 1.47 9.96 -9.97
CA ARG A 359 2.22 8.71 -10.09
C ARG A 359 2.58 8.48 -11.55
N LEU A 360 3.85 8.25 -11.84
CA LEU A 360 4.34 7.85 -13.14
C LEU A 360 4.58 6.35 -13.14
N LEU A 361 3.86 5.60 -13.99
CA LEU A 361 4.00 4.14 -14.00
C LEU A 361 5.26 3.66 -14.70
N GLU A 362 5.77 4.42 -15.69
CA GLU A 362 7.00 4.09 -16.43
C GLU A 362 8.22 3.86 -15.51
N ASP A 363 8.35 4.65 -14.45
CA ASP A 363 9.49 4.58 -13.51
C ASP A 363 9.08 4.51 -12.03
N GLN A 364 7.78 4.30 -11.76
CA GLN A 364 7.17 4.26 -10.42
C GLN A 364 7.39 5.53 -9.59
N THR A 365 7.72 6.67 -10.22
CA THR A 365 7.91 7.94 -9.50
C THR A 365 6.59 8.44 -8.91
N VAL A 366 6.61 8.80 -7.63
CA VAL A 366 5.48 9.42 -6.93
C VAL A 366 5.82 10.86 -6.54
N LEU A 367 5.08 11.83 -7.08
CA LEU A 367 5.20 13.26 -6.78
C LEU A 367 4.00 13.70 -5.94
N LYS A 368 4.21 13.89 -4.63
CA LYS A 368 3.12 14.31 -3.73
C LYS A 368 2.98 15.83 -3.72
N CYS A 369 1.76 16.32 -3.90
CA CYS A 369 1.44 17.73 -3.71
C CYS A 369 1.14 17.99 -2.22
N PRO A 370 1.88 18.89 -1.54
CA PRO A 370 1.69 19.14 -0.11
C PRO A 370 0.31 19.71 0.25
N ASN A 371 -0.35 20.37 -0.71
CA ASN A 371 -1.65 21.02 -0.51
C ASN A 371 -2.84 20.11 -0.82
N VAL A 372 -2.60 18.87 -1.27
CA VAL A 372 -3.65 17.91 -1.60
C VAL A 372 -3.68 16.81 -0.57
N VAL A 373 -4.85 16.57 -0.02
CA VAL A 373 -5.06 15.51 0.97
C VAL A 373 -5.07 14.15 0.26
N PRO A 374 -4.16 13.20 0.58
CA PRO A 374 -4.16 11.87 -0.03
C PRO A 374 -5.48 11.12 0.20
N HIS A 375 -5.81 10.19 -0.69
CA HIS A 375 -6.91 9.25 -0.44
C HIS A 375 -6.67 8.49 0.86
N PHE A 376 -7.74 8.25 1.61
CA PHE A 376 -7.71 7.60 2.92
C PHE A 376 -6.81 8.26 3.98
N SER A 377 -6.46 9.55 3.87
CA SER A 377 -5.96 10.24 5.06
C SER A 377 -7.09 10.21 6.10
N SER A 378 -6.88 9.50 7.20
CA SER A 378 -7.80 9.57 8.32
C SER A 378 -7.93 11.05 8.71
N LYS A 379 -9.17 11.53 8.93
CA LYS A 379 -9.36 12.68 9.81
C LYS A 379 -8.59 12.33 11.09
N LYS A 380 -7.49 13.04 11.38
CA LYS A 380 -6.64 12.93 12.58
C LYS A 380 -6.94 11.69 13.43
N MET A 381 -6.34 10.54 13.09
CA MET A 381 -6.27 9.46 14.06
C MET A 381 -5.21 9.89 15.08
N PHE A 382 -5.72 10.22 16.27
CA PHE A 382 -4.99 10.50 17.51
C PHE A 382 -4.36 11.91 17.60
N SER A 383 -5.09 12.83 18.24
CA SER A 383 -4.53 14.00 18.92
C SER A 383 -4.07 13.62 20.32
#